data_AF-A0A8T2WR87-F1
#
_entry.id   AF-A0A8T2WR87-F1
#
_cell.length_a   1.000
_cell.length_b   1.000
_cell.length_c   1.000
_cell.angle_alpha   90.00
_cell.angle_beta   90.00
_cell.angle_gamma   90.00
#
_symmetry.space_group_name_H-M   'P 1'
#
loop_
_entity.id
_entity.type
_entity.pdbx_description
1 polymer ?
#
loop_
_entity_poly.entity_id
_entity_poly.type
_entity_poly.pdbx_seq_one_letter_code
_entity_poly.pdbx_strand_id
1 'polypeptide(L)'
;MISIFLILGSLVSTLLAGASTEYQAINCRKHSAVLTDFGGVGDGKTSNTKAFKAAIAELSQYASDGGAQLIVPPGKWLTGSFNLSSHFTLFLHKDAVLLASQDEAEWPAFPPLPSYGVGRDEHAGRFSSLIFGTHLTDVVVTGNNGTIDGQGAVWWDKFHQKKLKLTRPYLIEFLYSDQVQISNLTLINSPSWNVHPTYCSNVLIQWLTILAPVDSPNTDGINPDSSSNVRIEDSFVVSGDDCIAVKSGWDEYGIKFGRPTQHLVIRRFTCISPDSATIALGSEMSGGIQDVRAEDITALSTQSGVRIKTAVGRGAYVKDIFVRRMTLKTMKYAFWMTGSYGSHPDTGYDPKALPEIKGISYKDIVAENVTYSARLEGIENDPFTGICISNVNISLTLKPKELQWNCTDIQGVSSKVTPQPCAALPEKSIECPFPEDRLPIEDVKLQTCSASSYASHADEGYDAKALLEITRINYKDEVDENITIQGKLGLGEENPSIGICIYNITMSLAKKHNEPAWNCTDISAVSSNATPKSCSAMAKKSMECPFPEDKLPIEKGSKLVLPLARS
;
A
#
# COMPACT_ATOMS: atom_id res chain seq x y z
N MET A 1 20.49 -26.78 -59.19
CA MET A 1 21.51 -27.02 -58.15
C MET A 1 21.62 -25.71 -57.37
N ILE A 2 20.83 -25.59 -56.31
CA ILE A 2 21.24 -25.75 -54.89
C ILE A 2 22.10 -24.57 -54.42
N SER A 3 21.48 -23.84 -53.48
CA SER A 3 21.91 -22.74 -52.63
C SER A 3 23.26 -22.95 -51.91
N ILE A 4 23.84 -21.86 -51.39
CA ILE A 4 23.92 -21.62 -49.93
C ILE A 4 24.42 -20.20 -49.66
N PHE A 5 23.63 -19.48 -48.86
CA PHE A 5 23.91 -18.19 -48.22
C PHE A 5 24.95 -18.36 -47.11
N LEU A 6 25.92 -17.45 -47.04
CA LEU A 6 26.76 -17.23 -45.86
C LEU A 6 26.08 -16.14 -45.00
N ILE A 7 25.48 -16.54 -43.88
CA ILE A 7 25.09 -15.63 -42.79
C ILE A 7 26.15 -15.74 -41.71
N LEU A 8 26.95 -14.68 -41.52
CA LEU A 8 27.73 -14.51 -40.29
C LEU A 8 26.77 -14.09 -39.16
N GLY A 9 26.48 -15.00 -38.24
CA GLY A 9 25.84 -14.67 -36.97
C GLY A 9 26.88 -14.18 -35.96
N SER A 10 26.79 -12.93 -35.53
CA SER A 10 27.42 -12.45 -34.31
C SER A 10 26.63 -12.99 -33.11
N LEU A 11 27.24 -13.85 -32.30
CA LEU A 11 26.71 -14.19 -30.97
C LEU A 11 26.74 -12.91 -30.11
N VAL A 12 25.57 -12.37 -29.81
CA VAL A 12 25.40 -11.45 -28.69
C VAL A 12 25.32 -12.33 -27.44
N SER A 13 26.36 -12.29 -26.61
CA SER A 13 26.27 -12.76 -25.23
C SER A 13 25.37 -11.79 -24.47
N THR A 14 24.07 -12.08 -24.39
CA THR A 14 23.16 -11.42 -23.44
C THR A 14 23.56 -11.88 -22.04
N LEU A 15 24.32 -11.04 -21.32
CA LEU A 15 24.34 -11.11 -19.87
C LEU A 15 22.90 -10.89 -19.39
N LEU A 16 22.33 -11.89 -18.73
CA LEU A 16 21.13 -11.74 -17.92
C LEU A 16 21.49 -10.90 -16.69
N ALA A 17 21.66 -9.58 -16.88
CA ALA A 17 21.56 -8.63 -15.79
C ALA A 17 20.12 -8.72 -15.27
N GLY A 18 19.95 -9.15 -14.02
CA GLY A 18 18.63 -9.28 -13.40
C GLY A 18 17.82 -7.99 -13.55
N ALA A 19 16.53 -8.12 -13.86
CA ALA A 19 15.66 -6.96 -14.05
C ALA A 19 15.55 -6.19 -12.72
N SER A 20 16.21 -5.03 -12.68
CA SER A 20 16.09 -4.04 -11.61
C SER A 20 14.98 -3.07 -11.96
N THR A 21 14.09 -2.81 -11.01
CA THR A 21 12.99 -1.85 -11.17
C THR A 21 13.28 -0.59 -10.38
N GLU A 22 13.30 0.56 -11.06
CA GLU A 22 13.43 1.85 -10.41
C GLU A 22 12.11 2.32 -9.77
N TYR A 23 12.19 2.97 -8.61
CA TYR A 23 11.06 3.58 -7.91
C TYR A 23 11.51 4.81 -7.13
N GLN A 24 10.55 5.66 -6.75
CA GLN A 24 10.84 6.89 -6.01
C GLN A 24 10.61 6.69 -4.51
N ALA A 25 11.57 7.04 -3.67
CA ALA A 25 11.42 6.98 -2.22
C ALA A 25 12.17 8.08 -1.46
N ILE A 26 11.70 8.40 -0.25
CA ILE A 26 12.36 9.37 0.65
C ILE A 26 13.81 8.98 0.95
N ASN A 27 14.07 7.68 1.10
CA ASN A 27 15.39 7.11 1.32
C ASN A 27 15.51 5.78 0.56
N CYS A 28 16.65 5.57 -0.11
CA CYS A 28 17.01 4.27 -0.65
C CYS A 28 17.58 3.38 0.46
N ARG A 29 17.36 2.07 0.34
CA ARG A 29 17.84 1.08 1.31
C ARG A 29 19.13 0.46 0.82
N LYS A 30 20.10 0.30 1.72
CA LYS A 30 21.38 -0.35 1.43
C LYS A 30 21.21 -1.86 1.32
N HIS A 31 20.35 -2.43 2.16
CA HIS A 31 20.11 -3.87 2.26
C HIS A 31 18.81 -4.24 1.57
N SER A 32 18.77 -5.42 0.93
CA SER A 32 17.54 -5.93 0.30
C SER A 32 17.44 -7.44 0.40
N ALA A 33 16.21 -7.95 0.52
CA ALA A 33 15.90 -9.37 0.42
C ALA A 33 14.53 -9.59 -0.21
N VAL A 34 14.31 -10.80 -0.74
CA VAL A 34 13.05 -11.19 -1.36
C VAL A 34 12.26 -12.06 -0.38
N LEU A 35 10.93 -11.93 -0.34
CA LEU A 35 10.09 -12.67 0.61
C LEU A 35 10.25 -14.20 0.52
N THR A 36 10.60 -14.73 -0.65
CA THR A 36 10.89 -16.16 -0.87
C THR A 36 12.11 -16.65 -0.08
N ASP A 37 13.06 -15.77 0.22
CA ASP A 37 14.26 -16.08 1.01
C ASP A 37 13.89 -16.47 2.46
N PHE A 38 12.70 -16.06 2.90
CA PHE A 38 12.13 -16.35 4.23
C PHE A 38 11.04 -17.43 4.19
N GLY A 39 11.00 -18.23 3.12
CA GLY A 39 10.03 -19.31 2.95
C GLY A 39 8.64 -18.85 2.51
N GLY A 40 8.51 -17.63 1.96
CA GLY A 40 7.26 -17.18 1.37
C GLY A 40 6.86 -18.01 0.13
N VAL A 41 5.57 -18.28 -0.02
CA VAL A 41 4.97 -19.03 -1.13
C VAL A 41 3.84 -18.20 -1.75
N GLY A 42 4.01 -17.84 -3.03
CA GLY A 42 3.12 -16.95 -3.80
C GLY A 42 1.94 -17.65 -4.49
N ASP A 43 1.37 -18.70 -3.89
CA ASP A 43 0.30 -19.55 -4.46
C ASP A 43 -1.13 -19.05 -4.18
N GLY A 44 -1.28 -18.00 -3.37
CA GLY A 44 -2.55 -17.43 -2.92
C GLY A 44 -3.29 -18.26 -1.87
N LYS A 45 -2.67 -19.30 -1.31
CA LYS A 45 -3.29 -20.24 -0.36
C LYS A 45 -2.45 -20.43 0.91
N THR A 46 -1.14 -20.47 0.77
CA THR A 46 -0.20 -20.63 1.88
C THR A 46 -0.15 -19.32 2.67
N SER A 47 -0.37 -19.40 3.99
CA SER A 47 -0.21 -18.22 4.86
C SER A 47 1.28 -17.85 4.99
N ASN A 48 1.60 -16.64 4.55
CA ASN A 48 2.93 -16.04 4.54
C ASN A 48 3.20 -15.19 5.79
N THR A 49 2.28 -15.16 6.76
CA THR A 49 2.40 -14.34 7.98
C THR A 49 3.70 -14.60 8.74
N LYS A 50 4.14 -15.86 8.78
CA LYS A 50 5.43 -16.23 9.38
C LYS A 50 6.62 -15.73 8.56
N ALA A 51 6.56 -15.84 7.22
CA ALA A 51 7.60 -15.37 6.33
C ALA A 51 7.78 -13.85 6.42
N PHE A 52 6.69 -13.07 6.42
CA PHE A 52 6.75 -11.62 6.65
C PHE A 52 7.36 -11.26 7.99
N LYS A 53 6.92 -11.91 9.09
CA LYS A 53 7.47 -11.66 10.43
C LYS A 53 8.96 -12.00 10.52
N ALA A 54 9.39 -13.12 9.93
CA ALA A 54 10.79 -13.51 9.89
C ALA A 54 11.63 -12.52 9.09
N ALA A 55 11.17 -12.14 7.89
CA ALA A 55 11.83 -11.17 7.03
C ALA A 55 12.01 -9.82 7.73
N ILE A 56 10.96 -9.29 8.35
CA ILE A 56 11.02 -8.00 9.01
C ILE A 56 11.92 -8.06 10.26
N ALA A 57 11.85 -9.14 11.04
CA ALA A 57 12.71 -9.31 12.20
C ALA A 57 14.19 -9.32 11.81
N GLU A 58 14.56 -10.09 10.78
CA GLU A 58 15.95 -10.16 10.30
C GLU A 58 16.40 -8.83 9.71
N LEU A 59 15.62 -8.25 8.79
CA LEU A 59 16.00 -7.03 8.08
C LEU A 59 16.04 -5.79 8.99
N SER A 60 15.31 -5.79 10.12
CA SER A 60 15.33 -4.69 11.09
C SER A 60 16.71 -4.46 11.73
N GLN A 61 17.59 -5.47 11.74
CA GLN A 61 18.95 -5.32 12.28
C GLN A 61 19.80 -4.32 11.48
N TYR A 62 19.43 -4.08 10.21
CA TYR A 62 20.13 -3.16 9.31
C TYR A 62 19.66 -1.70 9.45
N ALA A 63 18.76 -1.40 10.39
CA ALA A 63 18.22 -0.05 10.60
C ALA A 63 19.31 1.02 10.78
N SER A 64 20.42 0.69 11.46
CA SER A 64 21.55 1.61 11.69
C SER A 64 22.52 1.73 10.51
N ASP A 65 22.40 0.88 9.48
CA ASP A 65 23.28 0.83 8.31
C ASP A 65 22.49 1.11 7.02
N GLY A 66 21.72 2.20 7.01
CA GLY A 66 20.94 2.64 5.85
C GLY A 66 19.61 1.90 5.64
N GLY A 67 19.24 1.01 6.56
CA GLY A 67 17.96 0.32 6.52
C GLY A 67 17.87 -0.76 5.44
N ALA A 68 16.71 -1.41 5.38
CA ALA A 68 16.48 -2.57 4.55
C ALA A 68 15.18 -2.52 3.74
N GLN A 69 15.21 -3.16 2.59
CA GLN A 69 14.05 -3.35 1.72
C GLN A 69 13.63 -4.82 1.67
N LEU A 70 12.35 -5.09 1.86
CA LEU A 70 11.72 -6.38 1.57
C LEU A 70 10.95 -6.30 0.26
N ILE A 71 11.30 -7.15 -0.68
CA ILE A 71 10.68 -7.24 -2.01
C ILE A 71 9.68 -8.39 -2.02
N VAL A 72 8.43 -8.10 -2.34
CA VAL A 72 7.38 -9.09 -2.59
C VAL A 72 7.30 -9.31 -4.11
N PRO A 73 7.77 -10.45 -4.64
CA PRO A 73 7.84 -10.68 -6.08
C PRO A 73 6.45 -10.99 -6.67
N PRO A 74 6.32 -11.08 -8.02
CA PRO A 74 5.08 -11.49 -8.67
C PRO A 74 4.51 -12.77 -8.08
N GLY A 75 3.20 -12.81 -7.82
CA GLY A 75 2.54 -13.94 -7.15
C GLY A 75 1.40 -13.48 -6.24
N LYS A 76 0.69 -14.43 -5.64
CA LYS A 76 -0.40 -14.18 -4.68
C LYS A 76 0.04 -14.58 -3.27
N TRP A 77 0.09 -13.63 -2.36
CA TRP A 77 0.71 -13.80 -1.04
C TRP A 77 -0.36 -13.66 0.03
N LEU A 78 -0.99 -14.77 0.44
CA LEU A 78 -1.94 -14.78 1.55
C LEU A 78 -1.22 -14.50 2.85
N THR A 79 -1.67 -13.52 3.64
CA THR A 79 -1.11 -13.21 4.95
C THR A 79 -2.13 -12.52 5.84
N GLY A 80 -2.06 -12.74 7.15
CA GLY A 80 -2.66 -11.87 8.14
C GLY A 80 -1.76 -10.68 8.47
N SER A 81 -2.03 -10.06 9.62
CA SER A 81 -1.38 -8.82 10.05
C SER A 81 0.11 -9.01 10.36
N PHE A 82 0.93 -8.06 9.90
CA PHE A 82 2.35 -7.96 10.22
C PHE A 82 2.76 -6.51 10.47
N ASN A 83 3.80 -6.34 11.30
CA ASN A 83 4.27 -5.04 11.75
C ASN A 83 5.58 -4.69 11.03
N LEU A 84 5.67 -3.49 10.46
CA LEU A 84 6.93 -2.96 9.93
C LEU A 84 7.83 -2.42 11.05
N SER A 85 9.09 -2.14 10.68
CA SER A 85 10.10 -1.51 11.55
C SER A 85 10.58 -0.18 10.94
N SER A 86 11.34 0.61 11.71
CA SER A 86 11.94 1.86 11.22
C SER A 86 13.02 1.60 10.17
N HIS A 87 13.28 2.59 9.31
CA HIS A 87 14.26 2.50 8.21
C HIS A 87 13.99 1.31 7.28
N PHE A 88 12.71 1.10 6.97
CA PHE A 88 12.25 -0.07 6.22
C PHE A 88 11.54 0.33 4.94
N THR A 89 11.72 -0.46 3.88
CA THR A 89 10.93 -0.37 2.66
C THR A 89 10.24 -1.70 2.38
N LEU A 90 8.92 -1.71 2.34
CA LEU A 90 8.14 -2.80 1.76
C LEU A 90 7.88 -2.47 0.29
N PHE A 91 8.37 -3.31 -0.63
CA PHE A 91 8.22 -3.11 -2.07
C PHE A 91 7.39 -4.23 -2.70
N LEU A 92 6.23 -3.90 -3.25
CA LEU A 92 5.38 -4.85 -3.99
C LEU A 92 5.66 -4.74 -5.48
N HIS A 93 6.21 -5.81 -6.05
CA HIS A 93 6.51 -5.85 -7.48
C HIS A 93 5.23 -5.78 -8.32
N LYS A 94 5.39 -5.40 -9.59
CA LYS A 94 4.32 -5.59 -10.59
C LYS A 94 3.84 -7.04 -10.55
N ASP A 95 2.52 -7.24 -10.55
CA ASP A 95 1.84 -8.54 -10.47
C ASP A 95 2.00 -9.28 -9.12
N ALA A 96 2.58 -8.63 -8.10
CA ALA A 96 2.45 -9.08 -6.72
C ALA A 96 1.08 -8.69 -6.17
N VAL A 97 0.37 -9.65 -5.56
CA VAL A 97 -0.93 -9.44 -4.92
C VAL A 97 -0.84 -9.92 -3.48
N LEU A 98 -0.84 -9.01 -2.52
CA LEU A 98 -1.00 -9.32 -1.10
C LEU A 98 -2.48 -9.62 -0.83
N LEU A 99 -2.81 -10.81 -0.36
CA LEU A 99 -4.18 -11.21 -0.01
C LEU A 99 -4.33 -11.19 1.51
N ALA A 100 -5.23 -10.37 2.04
CA ALA A 100 -5.50 -10.31 3.47
C ALA A 100 -6.22 -11.57 3.95
N SER A 101 -5.73 -12.23 5.00
CA SER A 101 -6.33 -13.46 5.53
C SER A 101 -7.77 -13.23 5.99
N GLN A 102 -8.66 -14.15 5.65
CA GLN A 102 -10.05 -14.15 6.14
C GLN A 102 -10.19 -14.83 7.50
N ASP A 103 -9.11 -15.43 8.03
CA ASP A 103 -9.06 -16.00 9.36
C ASP A 103 -8.82 -14.90 10.41
N GLU A 104 -9.83 -14.61 11.23
CA GLU A 104 -9.77 -13.62 12.31
C GLU A 104 -8.62 -13.87 13.30
N ALA A 105 -8.17 -15.13 13.47
CA ALA A 105 -7.07 -15.46 14.37
C ALA A 105 -5.72 -14.89 13.90
N GLU A 106 -5.59 -14.52 12.62
CA GLU A 106 -4.39 -13.86 12.10
C GLU A 106 -4.39 -12.33 12.27
N TRP A 107 -5.40 -11.79 12.95
CA TRP A 107 -5.55 -10.36 13.23
C TRP A 107 -5.48 -10.11 14.74
N PRO A 108 -4.34 -9.66 15.28
CA PRO A 108 -4.21 -9.34 16.69
C PRO A 108 -5.26 -8.30 17.12
N ALA A 109 -5.84 -8.47 18.32
CA ALA A 109 -6.75 -7.49 18.89
C ALA A 109 -5.98 -6.40 19.64
N PHE A 110 -6.41 -5.15 19.46
CA PHE A 110 -5.90 -3.97 20.15
C PHE A 110 -7.02 -3.23 20.88
N PRO A 111 -6.67 -2.47 21.94
CA PRO A 111 -7.62 -1.53 22.52
C PRO A 111 -8.03 -0.47 21.47
N PRO A 112 -9.17 0.22 21.71
CA PRO A 112 -9.52 1.41 20.96
C PRO A 112 -8.37 2.42 20.87
N LEU A 113 -8.42 3.27 19.86
CA LEU A 113 -7.51 4.42 19.80
C LEU A 113 -7.77 5.32 21.02
N PRO A 114 -6.70 5.84 21.68
CA PRO A 114 -6.87 6.64 22.88
C PRO A 114 -7.66 7.93 22.63
N SER A 115 -7.65 8.47 21.39
CA SER A 115 -8.45 9.63 21.01
C SER A 115 -9.90 9.30 20.64
N TYR A 116 -10.32 8.02 20.66
CA TYR A 116 -11.69 7.60 20.29
C TYR A 116 -12.47 7.01 21.47
N GLY A 117 -11.80 6.47 22.47
CA GLY A 117 -12.42 5.83 23.64
C GLY A 117 -12.99 4.43 23.38
N VAL A 118 -13.65 4.24 22.23
CA VAL A 118 -14.26 2.99 21.77
C VAL A 118 -13.81 2.65 20.34
N GLY A 119 -14.01 1.40 19.92
CA GLY A 119 -13.78 1.04 18.53
C GLY A 119 -14.85 1.63 17.61
N ARG A 120 -14.50 1.88 16.35
CA ARG A 120 -15.36 2.56 15.38
C ARG A 120 -16.60 1.75 14.98
N ASP A 121 -16.47 0.43 14.87
CA ASP A 121 -17.62 -0.46 14.61
C ASP A 121 -18.18 -1.06 15.90
N GLU A 122 -17.33 -1.31 16.90
CA GLU A 122 -17.70 -2.03 18.14
C GLU A 122 -16.90 -1.56 19.36
N HIS A 123 -17.52 -1.62 20.54
CA HIS A 123 -16.96 -1.04 21.77
C HIS A 123 -15.74 -1.78 22.33
N ALA A 124 -15.58 -3.08 22.05
CA ALA A 124 -14.58 -3.92 22.73
C ALA A 124 -13.13 -3.74 22.22
N GLY A 125 -12.92 -2.93 21.18
CA GLY A 125 -11.60 -2.67 20.61
C GLY A 125 -11.58 -2.78 19.10
N ARG A 126 -10.42 -3.16 18.55
CA ARG A 126 -10.18 -3.23 17.11
C ARG A 126 -9.23 -4.35 16.75
N PHE A 127 -9.35 -4.86 15.54
CA PHE A 127 -8.29 -5.66 14.95
C PHE A 127 -7.11 -4.76 14.52
N SER A 128 -5.90 -5.32 14.55
CA SER A 128 -4.72 -4.75 13.91
C SER A 128 -4.95 -4.61 12.41
N SER A 129 -4.27 -3.65 11.78
CA SER A 129 -4.32 -3.48 10.33
C SER A 129 -3.44 -4.50 9.61
N LEU A 130 -3.64 -4.72 8.30
CA LEU A 130 -2.90 -5.74 7.55
C LEU A 130 -1.40 -5.40 7.55
N ILE A 131 -1.09 -4.17 7.15
CA ILE A 131 0.23 -3.56 7.25
C ILE A 131 0.16 -2.54 8.39
N PHE A 132 0.82 -2.86 9.50
CA PHE A 132 0.78 -2.05 10.71
C PHE A 132 2.18 -1.54 11.09
N GLY A 133 2.23 -0.44 11.82
CA GLY A 133 3.45 0.04 12.47
C GLY A 133 3.14 1.07 13.54
N THR A 134 3.94 1.12 14.61
CA THR A 134 3.79 2.14 15.65
C THR A 134 5.16 2.66 16.08
N HIS A 135 5.27 3.96 16.35
CA HIS A 135 6.53 4.61 16.74
C HIS A 135 7.68 4.40 15.73
N LEU A 136 7.35 4.40 14.44
CA LEU A 136 8.34 4.18 13.39
C LEU A 136 8.90 5.50 12.88
N THR A 137 10.12 5.46 12.34
CA THR A 137 10.70 6.55 11.57
C THR A 137 11.19 6.03 10.23
N ASP A 138 11.03 6.83 9.17
CA ASP A 138 11.56 6.52 7.83
C ASP A 138 11.04 5.16 7.32
N VAL A 139 9.75 5.11 6.99
CA VAL A 139 9.07 3.90 6.52
C VAL A 139 8.47 4.14 5.14
N VAL A 140 8.72 3.22 4.22
CA VAL A 140 8.24 3.30 2.84
C VAL A 140 7.44 2.05 2.51
N VAL A 141 6.18 2.21 2.11
CA VAL A 141 5.36 1.15 1.54
C VAL A 141 5.10 1.52 0.08
N THR A 142 5.76 0.83 -0.83
CA THR A 142 5.70 1.17 -2.26
C THR A 142 5.79 -0.04 -3.16
N GLY A 143 5.96 0.16 -4.47
CA GLY A 143 6.00 -0.91 -5.43
C GLY A 143 6.13 -0.43 -6.86
N ASN A 144 5.90 -1.36 -7.78
CA ASN A 144 5.70 -1.09 -9.21
C ASN A 144 4.24 -1.40 -9.57
N ASN A 145 3.32 -0.69 -8.91
CA ASN A 145 1.89 -0.91 -8.98
C ASN A 145 1.46 -2.34 -8.58
N GLY A 146 2.07 -2.88 -7.52
CA GLY A 146 1.59 -4.10 -6.88
C GLY A 146 0.27 -3.88 -6.14
N THR A 147 -0.46 -4.96 -5.88
CA THR A 147 -1.83 -4.90 -5.33
C THR A 147 -1.88 -5.37 -3.89
N ILE A 148 -2.64 -4.66 -3.06
CA ILE A 148 -3.07 -5.11 -1.73
C ILE A 148 -4.59 -5.34 -1.80
N ASP A 149 -5.01 -6.60 -1.69
CA ASP A 149 -6.42 -7.01 -1.67
C ASP A 149 -6.85 -7.37 -0.25
N GLY A 150 -7.75 -6.57 0.31
CA GLY A 150 -8.27 -6.75 1.66
C GLY A 150 -9.26 -7.90 1.83
N GLN A 151 -9.71 -8.52 0.72
CA GLN A 151 -10.73 -9.57 0.73
C GLN A 151 -11.95 -9.24 1.63
N GLY A 152 -12.37 -7.97 1.59
CA GLY A 152 -13.27 -7.32 2.55
C GLY A 152 -14.69 -7.88 2.66
N ALA A 153 -15.17 -8.63 1.68
CA ALA A 153 -16.56 -9.10 1.62
C ALA A 153 -17.04 -9.79 2.90
N VAL A 154 -16.22 -10.68 3.48
CA VAL A 154 -16.55 -11.39 4.72
C VAL A 154 -16.73 -10.44 5.91
N TRP A 155 -16.00 -9.32 5.92
CA TRP A 155 -16.07 -8.31 6.96
C TRP A 155 -17.29 -7.42 6.80
N TRP A 156 -17.62 -7.04 5.57
CA TRP A 156 -18.82 -6.26 5.24
C TRP A 156 -20.10 -7.04 5.57
N ASP A 157 -20.14 -8.34 5.25
CA ASP A 157 -21.25 -9.22 5.62
C ASP A 157 -21.45 -9.28 7.14
N LYS A 158 -20.37 -9.42 7.91
CA LYS A 158 -20.42 -9.42 9.37
C LYS A 158 -20.87 -8.06 9.93
N PHE A 159 -20.43 -6.95 9.33
CA PHE A 159 -20.85 -5.60 9.68
C PHE A 159 -22.37 -5.43 9.49
N HIS A 160 -22.89 -5.72 8.30
CA HIS A 160 -24.32 -5.62 8.01
C HIS A 160 -25.18 -6.54 8.89
N GLN A 161 -24.66 -7.73 9.20
CA GLN A 161 -25.33 -8.70 10.09
C GLN A 161 -25.16 -8.39 11.58
N LYS A 162 -24.41 -7.34 11.96
CA LYS A 162 -24.08 -6.96 13.34
C LYS A 162 -23.47 -8.12 14.14
N LYS A 163 -22.52 -8.82 13.51
CA LYS A 163 -21.82 -9.99 14.07
C LYS A 163 -20.37 -9.70 14.47
N LEU A 164 -19.92 -8.46 14.29
CA LEU A 164 -18.59 -8.05 14.72
C LEU A 164 -18.53 -8.01 16.25
N LYS A 165 -17.35 -8.29 16.80
CA LYS A 165 -17.04 -8.07 18.22
C LYS A 165 -16.02 -6.97 18.44
N LEU A 166 -15.21 -6.72 17.42
CA LEU A 166 -14.16 -5.72 17.36
C LEU A 166 -14.33 -4.93 16.08
N THR A 167 -13.79 -3.71 16.07
CA THR A 167 -13.69 -2.90 14.85
C THR A 167 -12.88 -3.64 13.79
N ARG A 168 -13.40 -3.64 12.55
CA ARG A 168 -12.77 -4.29 11.41
C ARG A 168 -11.35 -3.76 11.18
N PRO A 169 -10.44 -4.59 10.65
CA PRO A 169 -9.08 -4.14 10.34
C PRO A 169 -9.05 -3.14 9.17
N TYR A 170 -7.97 -2.36 9.08
CA TYR A 170 -7.67 -1.50 7.93
C TYR A 170 -6.58 -2.14 7.07
N LEU A 171 -6.34 -1.64 5.85
CA LEU A 171 -5.23 -2.14 5.03
C LEU A 171 -3.88 -1.65 5.53
N ILE A 172 -3.71 -0.33 5.67
CA ILE A 172 -2.44 0.28 6.08
C ILE A 172 -2.70 1.26 7.21
N GLU A 173 -2.06 1.04 8.37
CA GLU A 173 -2.17 1.93 9.52
C GLU A 173 -0.80 2.11 10.17
N PHE A 174 -0.42 3.38 10.33
CA PHE A 174 0.75 3.77 11.08
C PHE A 174 0.32 4.63 12.26
N LEU A 175 0.82 4.31 13.45
CA LEU A 175 0.59 5.08 14.67
C LEU A 175 1.86 5.78 15.10
N TYR A 176 1.77 7.01 15.61
CA TYR A 176 2.89 7.70 16.26
C TYR A 176 4.19 7.73 15.45
N SER A 177 4.10 7.74 14.12
CA SER A 177 5.25 7.53 13.23
C SER A 177 5.63 8.82 12.50
N ASP A 178 6.90 8.92 12.12
CA ASP A 178 7.48 10.08 11.44
C ASP A 178 8.13 9.67 10.12
N GLN A 179 8.06 10.51 9.09
CA GLN A 179 8.64 10.23 7.76
C GLN A 179 8.08 8.92 7.16
N VAL A 180 6.78 8.95 6.87
CA VAL A 180 6.05 7.82 6.28
C VAL A 180 5.76 8.11 4.82
N GLN A 181 6.09 7.18 3.93
CA GLN A 181 5.73 7.22 2.52
C GLN A 181 4.87 6.01 2.14
N ILE A 182 3.73 6.25 1.49
CA ILE A 182 2.88 5.22 0.90
C ILE A 182 2.65 5.59 -0.57
N SER A 183 3.18 4.80 -1.52
CA SER A 183 3.12 5.22 -2.93
C SER A 183 3.14 4.12 -3.97
N ASN A 184 2.59 4.39 -5.16
CA ASN A 184 2.66 3.52 -6.35
C ASN A 184 2.10 2.10 -6.12
N LEU A 185 0.88 2.04 -5.58
CA LEU A 185 0.19 0.80 -5.20
C LEU A 185 -1.28 0.84 -5.64
N THR A 186 -1.83 -0.35 -5.87
CA THR A 186 -3.26 -0.56 -6.02
C THR A 186 -3.82 -1.20 -4.75
N LEU A 187 -4.86 -0.61 -4.16
CA LEU A 187 -5.52 -1.10 -2.95
C LEU A 187 -6.96 -1.46 -3.31
N ILE A 188 -7.40 -2.68 -3.02
CA ILE A 188 -8.74 -3.14 -3.34
C ILE A 188 -9.41 -3.84 -2.16
N ASN A 189 -10.75 -3.77 -2.13
CA ASN A 189 -11.59 -4.54 -1.22
C ASN A 189 -11.18 -4.48 0.27
N SER A 190 -10.82 -3.29 0.77
CA SER A 190 -10.48 -3.15 2.19
C SER A 190 -11.63 -3.61 3.11
N PRO A 191 -11.36 -4.31 4.24
CA PRO A 191 -12.38 -4.65 5.23
C PRO A 191 -13.12 -3.42 5.79
N SER A 192 -12.42 -2.29 5.90
CA SER A 192 -12.90 -0.99 6.38
C SER A 192 -12.03 0.11 5.73
N TRP A 193 -11.49 1.08 6.47
CA TRP A 193 -10.62 2.14 5.94
C TRP A 193 -9.37 1.58 5.22
N ASN A 194 -8.91 2.26 4.16
CA ASN A 194 -7.76 1.79 3.37
C ASN A 194 -6.42 2.29 3.97
N VAL A 195 -6.22 3.60 4.06
CA VAL A 195 -4.94 4.19 4.52
C VAL A 195 -5.16 5.12 5.70
N HIS A 196 -4.61 4.78 6.87
CA HIS A 196 -4.88 5.49 8.14
C HIS A 196 -3.59 5.88 8.89
N PRO A 197 -2.90 6.96 8.47
CA PRO A 197 -1.84 7.55 9.27
C PRO A 197 -2.43 8.29 10.48
N THR A 198 -2.21 7.73 11.66
CA THR A 198 -2.76 8.23 12.92
C THR A 198 -1.64 8.72 13.83
N TYR A 199 -1.75 9.93 14.37
CA TYR A 199 -0.71 10.52 15.23
C TYR A 199 0.66 10.61 14.53
N CYS A 200 0.68 10.71 13.21
CA CYS A 200 1.90 10.71 12.41
C CYS A 200 2.37 12.13 12.08
N SER A 201 3.62 12.24 11.67
CA SER A 201 4.22 13.48 11.16
C SER A 201 4.98 13.20 9.86
N ASN A 202 5.06 14.19 8.97
CA ASN A 202 5.82 14.10 7.73
C ASN A 202 5.38 12.91 6.87
N VAL A 203 4.14 12.95 6.39
CA VAL A 203 3.51 11.83 5.67
C VAL A 203 3.34 12.16 4.19
N LEU A 204 3.85 11.30 3.32
CA LEU A 204 3.72 11.38 1.87
C LEU A 204 2.84 10.24 1.35
N ILE A 205 1.75 10.57 0.66
CA ILE A 205 0.87 9.61 0.02
C ILE A 205 0.66 10.03 -1.43
N GLN A 206 1.10 9.18 -2.37
CA GLN A 206 1.03 9.55 -3.79
C GLN A 206 0.99 8.36 -4.74
N TRP A 207 0.36 8.53 -5.91
CA TRP A 207 0.22 7.48 -6.92
C TRP A 207 -0.50 6.24 -6.39
N LEU A 208 -1.56 6.43 -5.60
CA LEU A 208 -2.42 5.35 -5.17
C LEU A 208 -3.61 5.19 -6.11
N THR A 209 -3.95 3.94 -6.41
CA THR A 209 -5.25 3.55 -6.98
C THR A 209 -6.01 2.78 -5.91
N ILE A 210 -7.08 3.35 -5.36
CA ILE A 210 -7.92 2.69 -4.35
C ILE A 210 -9.27 2.36 -4.97
N LEU A 211 -9.67 1.09 -4.92
CA LEU A 211 -10.92 0.61 -5.50
C LEU A 211 -11.69 -0.23 -4.48
N ALA A 212 -12.73 0.36 -3.89
CA ALA A 212 -13.72 -0.36 -3.11
C ALA A 212 -15.07 -0.38 -3.85
N PRO A 213 -15.86 -1.46 -3.73
CA PRO A 213 -17.25 -1.45 -4.17
C PRO A 213 -18.00 -0.27 -3.55
N VAL A 214 -18.81 0.44 -4.33
CA VAL A 214 -19.49 1.67 -3.88
C VAL A 214 -20.55 1.42 -2.78
N ASP A 215 -20.95 0.17 -2.58
CA ASP A 215 -21.86 -0.30 -1.54
C ASP A 215 -21.14 -0.91 -0.32
N SER A 216 -19.80 -0.90 -0.31
CA SER A 216 -19.02 -1.43 0.82
C SER A 216 -19.01 -0.45 2.00
N PRO A 217 -19.29 -0.92 3.24
CA PRO A 217 -19.44 -0.03 4.39
C PRO A 217 -18.10 0.47 4.92
N ASN A 218 -17.96 1.79 5.07
CA ASN A 218 -16.82 2.46 5.71
C ASN A 218 -15.48 2.12 5.05
N THR A 219 -15.43 2.11 3.72
CA THR A 219 -14.21 1.87 2.96
C THR A 219 -13.54 3.17 2.53
N ASP A 220 -13.43 4.12 3.48
CA ASP A 220 -12.76 5.40 3.29
C ASP A 220 -11.40 5.22 2.61
N GLY A 221 -11.04 6.13 1.70
CA GLY A 221 -9.78 6.06 0.96
C GLY A 221 -8.56 6.38 1.81
N ILE A 222 -8.39 7.66 2.17
CA ILE A 222 -7.22 8.12 2.93
C ILE A 222 -7.68 8.94 4.14
N ASN A 223 -7.22 8.54 5.32
CA ASN A 223 -7.70 9.04 6.60
C ASN A 223 -6.54 9.66 7.41
N PRO A 224 -6.10 10.90 7.15
CA PRO A 224 -5.20 11.58 8.07
C PRO A 224 -5.90 11.85 9.40
N ASP A 225 -5.42 11.22 10.48
CA ASP A 225 -6.04 11.31 11.79
C ASP A 225 -5.04 11.82 12.84
N SER A 226 -5.31 12.99 13.42
CA SER A 226 -4.43 13.64 14.40
C SER A 226 -2.97 13.73 13.90
N SER A 227 -2.78 13.93 12.58
CA SER A 227 -1.49 13.85 11.89
C SER A 227 -1.06 15.21 11.34
N SER A 228 0.25 15.47 11.26
CA SER A 228 0.77 16.77 10.85
C SER A 228 1.77 16.74 9.69
N ASN A 229 1.76 17.78 8.87
CA ASN A 229 2.65 17.91 7.71
C ASN A 229 2.48 16.73 6.75
N VAL A 230 1.28 16.62 6.17
CA VAL A 230 0.84 15.51 5.33
C VAL A 230 0.62 16.01 3.89
N ARG A 231 1.10 15.26 2.90
CA ARG A 231 0.86 15.52 1.48
C ARG A 231 0.19 14.32 0.83
N ILE A 232 -0.99 14.54 0.25
CA ILE A 232 -1.73 13.57 -0.55
C ILE A 232 -1.81 14.10 -1.97
N GLU A 233 -1.22 13.39 -2.93
CA GLU A 233 -1.26 13.83 -4.33
C GLU A 233 -1.35 12.71 -5.37
N ASP A 234 -1.71 13.06 -6.60
CA ASP A 234 -1.63 12.18 -7.77
C ASP A 234 -2.29 10.81 -7.58
N SER A 235 -3.47 10.79 -6.96
CA SER A 235 -4.15 9.53 -6.58
C SER A 235 -5.59 9.47 -7.10
N PHE A 236 -6.06 8.26 -7.34
CA PHE A 236 -7.39 7.95 -7.84
C PHE A 236 -8.11 7.02 -6.85
N VAL A 237 -9.30 7.43 -6.39
CA VAL A 237 -10.05 6.70 -5.36
C VAL A 237 -11.49 6.47 -5.80
N VAL A 238 -11.91 5.21 -5.77
CA VAL A 238 -13.32 4.79 -5.74
C VAL A 238 -13.58 4.21 -4.37
N SER A 239 -14.54 4.80 -3.63
CA SER A 239 -14.82 4.41 -2.26
C SER A 239 -16.32 4.17 -2.05
N GLY A 240 -16.65 3.25 -1.13
CA GLY A 240 -18.01 3.12 -0.59
C GLY A 240 -18.34 4.15 0.49
N ASP A 241 -17.36 4.94 0.94
CA ASP A 241 -17.51 6.04 1.88
C ASP A 241 -16.63 7.23 1.41
N ASP A 242 -16.08 8.06 2.31
CA ASP A 242 -15.31 9.25 1.95
C ASP A 242 -14.00 8.92 1.20
N CYS A 243 -13.69 9.60 0.09
CA CYS A 243 -12.41 9.42 -0.60
C CYS A 243 -11.22 9.91 0.24
N ILE A 244 -11.37 11.06 0.90
CA ILE A 244 -10.44 11.58 1.91
C ILE A 244 -11.25 11.94 3.16
N ALA A 245 -10.91 11.34 4.30
CA ALA A 245 -11.58 11.58 5.58
C ALA A 245 -10.57 12.11 6.61
N VAL A 246 -10.52 13.44 6.76
CA VAL A 246 -9.64 14.09 7.73
C VAL A 246 -10.27 14.02 9.11
N LYS A 247 -9.54 13.49 10.09
CA LYS A 247 -10.02 13.21 11.45
C LYS A 247 -9.02 13.70 12.50
N SER A 248 -9.42 13.71 13.76
CA SER A 248 -8.57 14.03 14.90
C SER A 248 -9.18 13.57 16.23
N GLY A 249 -9.69 12.34 16.30
CA GLY A 249 -10.34 11.81 17.51
C GLY A 249 -11.78 12.28 17.78
N TRP A 250 -12.40 11.69 18.80
CA TRP A 250 -13.85 11.72 19.01
C TRP A 250 -14.22 12.19 20.43
N ASP A 251 -15.05 13.23 20.50
CA ASP A 251 -15.61 13.85 21.71
C ASP A 251 -14.56 14.09 22.80
N GLU A 252 -14.89 13.79 24.06
CA GLU A 252 -14.02 14.02 25.22
C GLU A 252 -12.68 13.29 25.12
N TYR A 253 -12.63 12.16 24.41
CA TYR A 253 -11.39 11.41 24.18
C TYR A 253 -10.46 12.17 23.24
N GLY A 254 -11.01 12.70 22.13
CA GLY A 254 -10.28 13.54 21.19
C GLY A 254 -9.85 14.87 21.82
N ILE A 255 -10.76 15.52 22.58
CA ILE A 255 -10.47 16.76 23.30
C ILE A 255 -9.33 16.55 24.30
N LYS A 256 -9.39 15.47 25.10
CA LYS A 256 -8.37 15.14 26.08
C LYS A 256 -7.04 14.77 25.42
N PHE A 257 -7.08 14.07 24.29
CA PHE A 257 -5.89 13.71 23.53
C PHE A 257 -5.22 14.96 22.92
N GLY A 258 -6.02 15.94 22.48
CA GLY A 258 -5.57 17.30 22.20
C GLY A 258 -4.58 17.43 21.03
N ARG A 259 -4.64 16.51 20.06
CA ARG A 259 -3.76 16.51 18.89
C ARG A 259 -4.56 16.74 17.62
N PRO A 260 -4.35 17.86 16.90
CA PRO A 260 -5.07 18.14 15.67
C PRO A 260 -4.48 17.38 14.48
N THR A 261 -5.28 17.26 13.42
CA THR A 261 -4.71 17.13 12.06
C THR A 261 -4.42 18.52 11.52
N GLN A 262 -3.17 18.77 11.11
CA GLN A 262 -2.77 20.10 10.64
C GLN A 262 -1.67 20.11 9.58
N HIS A 263 -1.62 21.16 8.77
CA HIS A 263 -0.68 21.29 7.66
C HIS A 263 -0.86 20.13 6.65
N LEU A 264 -2.04 20.06 6.04
CA LEU A 264 -2.42 19.00 5.10
C LEU A 264 -2.56 19.58 3.70
N VAL A 265 -1.81 19.05 2.74
CA VAL A 265 -1.93 19.34 1.32
C VAL A 265 -2.63 18.19 0.60
N ILE A 266 -3.65 18.51 -0.19
CA ILE A 266 -4.35 17.57 -1.08
C ILE A 266 -4.31 18.16 -2.49
N ARG A 267 -3.73 17.45 -3.47
CA ARG A 267 -3.75 17.96 -4.86
C ARG A 267 -3.69 16.92 -5.96
N ARG A 268 -4.18 17.27 -7.16
CA ARG A 268 -4.20 16.36 -8.33
C ARG A 268 -4.85 15.02 -7.97
N PHE A 269 -6.04 15.10 -7.40
CA PHE A 269 -6.75 13.95 -6.83
C PHE A 269 -8.06 13.71 -7.57
N THR A 270 -8.40 12.45 -7.81
CA THR A 270 -9.67 12.05 -8.44
C THR A 270 -10.48 11.15 -7.53
N CYS A 271 -11.77 11.46 -7.36
CA CYS A 271 -12.69 10.73 -6.48
C CYS A 271 -13.97 10.28 -7.18
N ILE A 272 -14.42 9.08 -6.83
CA ILE A 272 -15.77 8.56 -7.05
C ILE A 272 -16.29 7.97 -5.73
N SER A 273 -17.31 8.60 -5.14
CA SER A 273 -17.99 8.11 -3.93
C SER A 273 -19.49 8.48 -3.97
N PRO A 274 -20.34 7.66 -4.61
CA PRO A 274 -21.73 8.01 -4.90
C PRO A 274 -22.56 8.39 -3.67
N ASP A 275 -22.24 7.81 -2.51
CA ASP A 275 -22.99 7.98 -1.28
C ASP A 275 -22.25 8.78 -0.19
N SER A 276 -21.05 9.31 -0.46
CA SER A 276 -20.27 10.08 0.52
C SER A 276 -19.46 11.26 -0.10
N ALA A 277 -18.36 11.69 0.53
CA ALA A 277 -17.65 12.91 0.15
C ALA A 277 -16.35 12.70 -0.64
N THR A 278 -15.97 13.71 -1.44
CA THR A 278 -14.61 13.80 -1.99
C THR A 278 -13.61 14.12 -0.89
N ILE A 279 -13.88 15.20 -0.14
CA ILE A 279 -13.13 15.54 1.08
C ILE A 279 -14.14 15.69 2.21
N ALA A 280 -14.03 14.84 3.23
CA ALA A 280 -14.72 14.98 4.49
C ALA A 280 -13.77 15.48 5.57
N LEU A 281 -14.22 16.49 6.32
CA LEU A 281 -13.59 17.00 7.52
C LEU A 281 -14.50 16.56 8.69
N GLY A 282 -14.04 15.58 9.47
CA GLY A 282 -14.80 14.95 10.55
C GLY A 282 -15.51 13.63 10.15
N SER A 283 -16.44 13.11 10.96
CA SER A 283 -17.03 13.79 12.12
C SER A 283 -16.19 13.71 13.38
N GLU A 284 -15.22 12.81 13.45
CA GLU A 284 -14.27 12.66 14.55
C GLU A 284 -13.20 13.76 14.42
N MET A 285 -13.51 14.97 14.89
CA MET A 285 -12.66 16.18 14.75
C MET A 285 -12.29 16.84 16.09
N SER A 286 -12.36 16.09 17.18
CA SER A 286 -12.35 16.63 18.55
C SER A 286 -10.98 17.05 19.09
N GLY A 287 -9.90 16.66 18.42
CA GLY A 287 -8.55 17.20 18.61
C GLY A 287 -8.25 18.45 17.77
N GLY A 288 -9.13 18.80 16.84
CA GLY A 288 -8.99 19.92 15.90
C GLY A 288 -8.53 19.54 14.50
N ILE A 289 -9.03 20.26 13.49
CA ILE A 289 -8.54 20.20 12.11
C ILE A 289 -8.18 21.62 11.65
N GLN A 290 -6.96 21.84 11.19
CA GLN A 290 -6.49 23.17 10.79
C GLN A 290 -5.54 23.15 9.60
N ASP A 291 -5.54 24.22 8.79
CA ASP A 291 -4.62 24.41 7.66
C ASP A 291 -4.64 23.23 6.68
N VAL A 292 -5.81 23.06 6.06
CA VAL A 292 -6.03 22.06 5.00
C VAL A 292 -6.09 22.80 3.67
N ARG A 293 -5.13 22.53 2.79
CA ARG A 293 -4.96 23.16 1.48
C ARG A 293 -5.26 22.14 0.38
N ALA A 294 -6.40 22.30 -0.28
CA ALA A 294 -6.89 21.38 -1.30
C ALA A 294 -6.96 22.08 -2.67
N GLU A 295 -6.30 21.53 -3.69
CA GLU A 295 -6.32 22.12 -5.04
C GLU A 295 -6.25 21.11 -6.18
N ASP A 296 -6.76 21.45 -7.36
CA ASP A 296 -6.68 20.61 -8.56
C ASP A 296 -7.34 19.23 -8.35
N ILE A 297 -8.60 19.24 -7.94
CA ILE A 297 -9.36 18.02 -7.62
C ILE A 297 -10.48 17.79 -8.63
N THR A 298 -10.65 16.55 -9.06
CA THR A 298 -11.77 16.11 -9.89
C THR A 298 -12.65 15.14 -9.12
N ALA A 299 -13.91 15.49 -8.91
CA ALA A 299 -14.92 14.61 -8.31
C ALA A 299 -15.94 14.19 -9.35
N LEU A 300 -16.18 12.89 -9.49
CA LEU A 300 -17.14 12.34 -10.44
C LEU A 300 -18.18 11.51 -9.69
N SER A 301 -19.46 11.68 -10.01
CA SER A 301 -20.56 10.87 -9.48
C SER A 301 -20.46 10.64 -7.97
N THR A 302 -20.27 11.73 -7.22
CA THR A 302 -20.02 11.69 -5.78
C THR A 302 -21.18 12.39 -5.04
N GLN A 303 -21.46 12.05 -3.78
CA GLN A 303 -22.59 12.69 -3.08
C GLN A 303 -22.28 14.16 -2.76
N SER A 304 -21.08 14.43 -2.25
CA SER A 304 -20.65 15.78 -1.90
C SER A 304 -19.20 16.09 -2.29
N GLY A 305 -18.93 17.32 -2.73
CA GLY A 305 -17.57 17.79 -2.99
C GLY A 305 -16.78 17.92 -1.69
N VAL A 306 -17.01 19.02 -0.96
CA VAL A 306 -16.40 19.23 0.36
C VAL A 306 -17.48 19.13 1.44
N ARG A 307 -17.24 18.26 2.43
CA ARG A 307 -18.17 17.96 3.51
C ARG A 307 -17.55 18.23 4.89
N ILE A 308 -18.17 19.08 5.69
CA ILE A 308 -17.81 19.29 7.11
C ILE A 308 -18.89 18.66 7.98
N LYS A 309 -18.48 17.73 8.85
CA LYS A 309 -19.39 16.97 9.73
C LYS A 309 -18.99 17.23 11.17
N THR A 310 -19.91 17.74 11.99
CA THR A 310 -19.69 17.87 13.43
C THR A 310 -21.02 17.81 14.20
N ALA A 311 -20.95 17.83 15.52
CA ALA A 311 -22.07 17.86 16.44
C ALA A 311 -21.69 18.54 17.76
N VAL A 312 -22.69 19.01 18.50
CA VAL A 312 -22.56 19.34 19.92
C VAL A 312 -21.94 18.13 20.64
N GLY A 313 -20.91 18.33 21.46
CA GLY A 313 -20.13 17.25 22.07
C GLY A 313 -18.73 17.12 21.49
N ARG A 314 -18.55 17.46 20.22
CA ARG A 314 -17.26 17.31 19.55
C ARG A 314 -16.21 18.29 20.04
N GLY A 315 -16.61 19.51 20.41
CA GLY A 315 -15.70 20.59 20.79
C GLY A 315 -14.66 20.94 19.71
N ALA A 316 -13.54 21.52 20.16
CA ALA A 316 -12.40 21.91 19.32
C ALA A 316 -12.80 22.75 18.09
N TYR A 317 -12.25 22.45 16.91
CA TYR A 317 -12.40 23.30 15.74
C TYR A 317 -12.18 22.57 14.41
N VAL A 318 -12.79 23.09 13.34
CA VAL A 318 -12.35 22.90 11.95
C VAL A 318 -12.15 24.30 11.38
N LYS A 319 -10.89 24.67 11.14
CA LYS A 319 -10.57 26.04 10.72
C LYS A 319 -9.45 26.14 9.70
N ASP A 320 -9.34 27.29 9.05
CA ASP A 320 -8.32 27.55 8.03
C ASP A 320 -8.32 26.47 6.94
N ILE A 321 -9.48 26.29 6.31
CA ILE A 321 -9.69 25.31 5.26
C ILE A 321 -9.71 26.06 3.93
N PHE A 322 -8.79 25.73 3.04
CA PHE A 322 -8.60 26.41 1.77
C PHE A 322 -8.74 25.43 0.61
N VAL A 323 -9.74 25.67 -0.24
CA VAL A 323 -10.07 24.80 -1.35
C VAL A 323 -10.10 25.63 -2.62
N ARG A 324 -9.32 25.25 -3.63
CA ARG A 324 -9.39 25.90 -4.95
C ARG A 324 -9.33 24.95 -6.13
N ARG A 325 -9.75 25.40 -7.31
CA ARG A 325 -9.59 24.65 -8.58
C ARG A 325 -10.14 23.23 -8.48
N MET A 326 -11.43 23.12 -8.17
CA MET A 326 -12.14 21.84 -8.21
C MET A 326 -13.06 21.76 -9.43
N THR A 327 -13.08 20.59 -10.06
CA THR A 327 -14.08 20.22 -11.07
C THR A 327 -14.99 19.14 -10.50
N LEU A 328 -16.27 19.45 -10.34
CA LEU A 328 -17.26 18.56 -9.74
C LEU A 328 -18.28 18.13 -10.81
N LYS A 329 -18.48 16.84 -11.03
CA LYS A 329 -19.40 16.34 -12.07
C LYS A 329 -20.39 15.34 -11.49
N THR A 330 -21.68 15.63 -11.66
CA THR A 330 -22.80 14.81 -11.17
C THR A 330 -22.74 14.64 -9.66
N MET A 331 -23.33 15.60 -8.94
CA MET A 331 -23.26 15.63 -7.48
C MET A 331 -24.63 15.90 -6.85
N LYS A 332 -24.82 15.39 -5.62
CA LYS A 332 -25.98 15.79 -4.82
C LYS A 332 -25.77 17.18 -4.22
N TYR A 333 -24.61 17.43 -3.60
CA TYR A 333 -24.23 18.72 -3.01
C TYR A 333 -22.84 19.14 -3.51
N ALA A 334 -22.63 20.39 -3.92
CA ALA A 334 -21.26 20.87 -4.14
C ALA A 334 -20.54 21.06 -2.78
N PHE A 335 -21.23 21.72 -1.84
CA PHE A 335 -20.75 21.95 -0.48
C PHE A 335 -21.77 21.45 0.54
N TRP A 336 -21.30 20.74 1.56
CA TRP A 336 -22.16 20.30 2.66
C TRP A 336 -21.49 20.53 4.02
N MET A 337 -22.15 21.26 4.91
CA MET A 337 -21.79 21.38 6.31
C MET A 337 -22.99 20.99 7.17
N THR A 338 -22.75 20.25 8.26
CA THR A 338 -23.78 19.95 9.25
C THR A 338 -23.21 19.94 10.66
N GLY A 339 -23.87 20.70 11.54
CA GLY A 339 -23.67 20.69 13.00
C GLY A 339 -24.50 19.65 13.75
N SER A 340 -25.19 18.75 13.05
CA SER A 340 -26.14 17.78 13.64
C SER A 340 -25.74 16.32 13.35
N TYR A 341 -24.44 16.03 13.26
CA TYR A 341 -23.92 14.68 13.01
C TYR A 341 -23.85 13.84 14.30
N GLY A 342 -25.01 13.55 14.91
CA GLY A 342 -25.17 13.12 16.30
C GLY A 342 -24.71 11.70 16.70
N SER A 343 -23.71 11.13 16.03
CA SER A 343 -23.06 9.89 16.51
C SER A 343 -22.08 10.25 17.64
N HIS A 344 -22.05 9.52 18.74
CA HIS A 344 -21.13 9.71 19.87
C HIS A 344 -20.52 8.35 20.28
N PRO A 345 -19.30 8.30 20.85
CA PRO A 345 -18.68 7.04 21.24
C PRO A 345 -19.45 6.35 22.37
N ASP A 346 -20.02 7.17 23.25
CA ASP A 346 -20.85 6.78 24.38
C ASP A 346 -21.75 7.97 24.81
N THR A 347 -22.40 7.85 25.97
CA THR A 347 -23.32 8.87 26.51
C THR A 347 -22.64 9.94 27.37
N GLY A 348 -21.31 9.89 27.51
CA GLY A 348 -20.49 10.72 28.39
C GLY A 348 -19.98 12.03 27.76
N TYR A 349 -20.25 12.27 26.47
CA TYR A 349 -19.85 13.48 25.77
C TYR A 349 -20.36 14.75 26.47
N ASP A 350 -19.56 15.82 26.42
CA ASP A 350 -19.93 17.10 27.05
C ASP A 350 -20.92 17.88 26.17
N PRO A 351 -22.20 18.05 26.56
CA PRO A 351 -23.18 18.78 25.76
C PRO A 351 -22.89 20.29 25.65
N LYS A 352 -21.88 20.79 26.36
CA LYS A 352 -21.39 22.18 26.25
C LYS A 352 -20.17 22.32 25.34
N ALA A 353 -19.58 21.21 24.90
CA ALA A 353 -18.45 21.22 23.99
C ALA A 353 -18.93 21.53 22.56
N LEU A 354 -19.00 22.82 22.24
CA LEU A 354 -19.36 23.32 20.92
C LEU A 354 -18.13 23.41 19.99
N PRO A 355 -18.22 22.94 18.74
CA PRO A 355 -17.14 23.02 17.75
C PRO A 355 -17.05 24.40 17.08
N GLU A 356 -15.86 25.01 17.03
CA GLU A 356 -15.64 26.22 16.21
C GLU A 356 -15.39 25.84 14.74
N ILE A 357 -16.36 26.11 13.86
CA ILE A 357 -16.18 25.98 12.40
C ILE A 357 -15.96 27.37 11.81
N LYS A 358 -14.74 27.63 11.32
CA LYS A 358 -14.34 29.00 10.96
C LYS A 358 -13.30 29.10 9.85
N GLY A 359 -13.43 30.08 8.97
CA GLY A 359 -12.38 30.35 7.98
C GLY A 359 -12.34 29.26 6.91
N ILE A 360 -13.47 29.09 6.23
CA ILE A 360 -13.64 28.10 5.18
C ILE A 360 -13.66 28.84 3.84
N SER A 361 -12.66 28.59 3.01
CA SER A 361 -12.46 29.28 1.73
C SER A 361 -12.64 28.33 0.56
N TYR A 362 -13.59 28.66 -0.32
CA TYR A 362 -13.84 27.97 -1.59
C TYR A 362 -13.58 28.95 -2.74
N LYS A 363 -12.71 28.57 -3.68
CA LYS A 363 -12.28 29.45 -4.77
C LYS A 363 -12.16 28.69 -6.10
N ASP A 364 -12.55 29.30 -7.22
CA ASP A 364 -12.29 28.74 -8.56
C ASP A 364 -12.87 27.31 -8.72
N ILE A 365 -14.16 27.14 -8.46
CA ILE A 365 -14.82 25.82 -8.52
C ILE A 365 -15.86 25.80 -9.64
N VAL A 366 -15.79 24.77 -10.48
CA VAL A 366 -16.80 24.51 -11.51
C VAL A 366 -17.50 23.20 -11.18
N ALA A 367 -18.82 23.25 -11.11
CA ALA A 367 -19.65 22.09 -10.84
C ALA A 367 -20.72 21.92 -11.92
N GLU A 368 -20.93 20.69 -12.37
CA GLU A 368 -21.88 20.33 -13.41
C GLU A 368 -22.85 19.26 -12.92
N ASN A 369 -24.11 19.35 -13.35
CA ASN A 369 -25.16 18.39 -13.01
C ASN A 369 -25.34 18.21 -11.49
N VAL A 370 -25.50 19.33 -10.78
CA VAL A 370 -25.65 19.34 -9.31
C VAL A 370 -27.12 19.41 -8.89
N THR A 371 -27.51 18.61 -7.88
CA THR A 371 -28.91 18.59 -7.38
C THR A 371 -29.21 19.79 -6.48
N TYR A 372 -28.32 20.05 -5.52
CA TYR A 372 -28.37 21.16 -4.57
C TYR A 372 -27.01 21.87 -4.57
N SER A 373 -27.00 23.19 -4.75
CA SER A 373 -25.76 23.97 -4.73
C SER A 373 -25.03 23.82 -3.40
N ALA A 374 -25.72 23.99 -2.27
CA ALA A 374 -25.15 23.70 -0.96
C ALA A 374 -26.20 23.41 0.12
N ARG A 375 -25.76 22.67 1.14
CA ARG A 375 -26.46 22.52 2.42
C ARG A 375 -25.49 22.91 3.53
N LEU A 376 -25.68 24.08 4.12
CA LEU A 376 -24.79 24.69 5.11
C LEU A 376 -25.58 24.91 6.40
N GLU A 377 -25.50 23.95 7.31
CA GLU A 377 -26.26 23.96 8.56
C GLU A 377 -25.28 24.00 9.74
N GLY A 378 -25.22 25.14 10.41
CA GLY A 378 -24.50 25.31 11.67
C GLY A 378 -25.23 24.71 12.86
N ILE A 379 -24.85 25.16 14.06
CA ILE A 379 -25.51 24.82 15.32
C ILE A 379 -26.32 26.02 15.77
N GLU A 380 -27.54 25.80 16.25
CA GLU A 380 -28.41 26.86 16.76
C GLU A 380 -27.70 27.66 17.87
N ASN A 381 -27.63 28.99 17.71
CA ASN A 381 -26.90 29.92 18.59
C ASN A 381 -25.36 29.78 18.58
N ASP A 382 -24.78 28.91 17.76
CA ASP A 382 -23.33 28.76 17.55
C ASP A 382 -23.02 28.60 16.05
N PRO A 383 -23.15 29.70 15.29
CA PRO A 383 -23.12 29.63 13.84
C PRO A 383 -21.73 29.31 13.30
N PHE A 384 -21.66 28.64 12.14
CA PHE A 384 -20.40 28.47 11.42
C PHE A 384 -20.04 29.78 10.72
N THR A 385 -18.81 30.28 10.91
CA THR A 385 -18.44 31.65 10.52
C THR A 385 -17.27 31.70 9.54
N GLY A 386 -17.04 32.86 8.92
CA GLY A 386 -15.90 33.06 8.04
C GLY A 386 -15.92 32.16 6.80
N ILE A 387 -17.11 31.78 6.33
CA ILE A 387 -17.28 31.07 5.06
C ILE A 387 -17.08 32.09 3.94
N CYS A 388 -16.18 31.79 3.00
CA CYS A 388 -15.92 32.60 1.82
C CYS A 388 -16.05 31.73 0.57
N ILE A 389 -16.91 32.13 -0.36
CA ILE A 389 -17.08 31.44 -1.64
C ILE A 389 -16.82 32.44 -2.78
N SER A 390 -15.80 32.22 -3.59
CA SER A 390 -15.51 33.12 -4.72
C SER A 390 -15.23 32.40 -6.03
N ASN A 391 -15.71 32.97 -7.14
CA ASN A 391 -15.53 32.42 -8.49
C ASN A 391 -16.00 30.96 -8.58
N VAL A 392 -17.27 30.71 -8.25
CA VAL A 392 -17.87 29.37 -8.24
C VAL A 392 -19.05 29.33 -9.19
N ASN A 393 -19.04 28.40 -10.15
CA ASN A 393 -20.12 28.20 -11.10
C ASN A 393 -20.69 26.78 -10.98
N ILE A 394 -21.96 26.68 -10.62
CA ILE A 394 -22.68 25.42 -10.39
C ILE A 394 -23.82 25.32 -11.39
N SER A 395 -23.64 24.47 -12.39
CA SER A 395 -24.71 24.08 -13.32
C SER A 395 -25.56 22.97 -12.70
N LEU A 396 -26.87 23.20 -12.66
CA LEU A 396 -27.82 22.32 -11.98
C LEU A 396 -28.26 21.15 -12.86
N THR A 397 -28.82 20.12 -12.22
CA THR A 397 -29.56 19.04 -12.90
C THR A 397 -30.70 19.57 -13.76
N LEU A 398 -31.16 18.79 -14.74
CA LEU A 398 -32.27 19.15 -15.65
C LEU A 398 -33.59 19.48 -14.93
N LYS A 399 -33.80 18.92 -13.74
CA LYS A 399 -34.97 19.18 -12.88
C LYS A 399 -34.48 19.70 -11.53
N PRO A 400 -34.02 20.97 -11.48
CA PRO A 400 -33.42 21.52 -10.27
C PRO A 400 -34.45 21.58 -9.14
N LYS A 401 -33.98 21.40 -7.90
CA LYS A 401 -34.78 21.63 -6.70
C LYS A 401 -34.95 23.13 -6.48
N GLU A 402 -36.07 23.55 -5.90
CA GLU A 402 -36.34 24.97 -5.64
C GLU A 402 -35.33 25.57 -4.64
N LEU A 403 -35.15 24.91 -3.50
CA LEU A 403 -34.16 25.32 -2.49
C LEU A 403 -32.76 24.82 -2.89
N GLN A 404 -31.97 25.67 -3.53
CA GLN A 404 -30.60 25.36 -3.96
C GLN A 404 -29.55 25.56 -2.88
N TRP A 405 -29.70 26.62 -2.08
CA TRP A 405 -28.82 26.97 -0.97
C TRP A 405 -29.62 26.87 0.33
N ASN A 406 -29.48 25.75 1.03
CA ASN A 406 -30.06 25.59 2.36
C ASN A 406 -29.04 26.09 3.40
N CYS A 407 -29.29 27.27 3.99
CA CYS A 407 -28.37 27.92 4.92
C CYS A 407 -29.08 28.22 6.23
N THR A 408 -28.54 27.68 7.32
CA THR A 408 -29.08 27.90 8.68
C THR A 408 -27.90 28.03 9.64
N ASP A 409 -27.90 29.04 10.50
CA ASP A 409 -26.84 29.28 11.49
C ASP A 409 -25.43 29.31 10.86
N ILE A 410 -25.29 30.02 9.75
CA ILE A 410 -23.99 30.25 9.11
C ILE A 410 -23.80 31.73 8.80
N GLN A 411 -22.54 32.16 8.70
CA GLN A 411 -22.17 33.52 8.34
C GLN A 411 -20.93 33.53 7.45
N GLY A 412 -21.00 34.35 6.40
CA GLY A 412 -19.89 34.45 5.47
C GLY A 412 -20.12 35.50 4.40
N VAL A 413 -19.52 35.26 3.24
CA VAL A 413 -19.48 36.18 2.11
C VAL A 413 -19.35 35.37 0.81
N SER A 414 -19.84 35.92 -0.28
CA SER A 414 -19.65 35.37 -1.62
C SER A 414 -19.13 36.41 -2.61
N SER A 415 -18.53 35.96 -3.70
CA SER A 415 -18.18 36.81 -4.85
C SER A 415 -18.20 36.02 -6.16
N LYS A 416 -18.95 36.47 -7.17
CA LYS A 416 -19.05 35.79 -8.47
C LYS A 416 -19.47 34.32 -8.33
N VAL A 417 -20.52 34.07 -7.56
CA VAL A 417 -21.07 32.72 -7.36
C VAL A 417 -22.39 32.57 -8.10
N THR A 418 -22.51 31.51 -8.90
CA THR A 418 -23.74 31.16 -9.63
C THR A 418 -24.13 29.71 -9.34
N PRO A 419 -25.40 29.41 -8.97
CA PRO A 419 -26.51 30.34 -8.74
C PRO A 419 -26.32 31.17 -7.47
N GLN A 420 -27.07 32.27 -7.35
CA GLN A 420 -26.95 33.22 -6.24
C GLN A 420 -27.08 32.51 -4.86
N PRO A 421 -26.12 32.69 -3.94
CA PRO A 421 -26.18 32.14 -2.59
C PRO A 421 -27.29 32.73 -1.71
N CYS A 422 -27.52 32.08 -0.57
CA CYS A 422 -28.42 32.55 0.48
C CYS A 422 -27.97 33.89 1.12
N ALA A 423 -28.88 34.58 1.81
CA ALA A 423 -28.62 35.90 2.42
C ALA A 423 -27.50 35.90 3.48
N ALA A 424 -27.21 34.74 4.08
CA ALA A 424 -26.10 34.55 5.02
C ALA A 424 -24.70 34.63 4.35
N LEU A 425 -24.64 34.57 3.02
CA LEU A 425 -23.44 34.69 2.20
C LEU A 425 -23.59 35.85 1.20
N PRO A 426 -23.72 37.10 1.66
CA PRO A 426 -23.93 38.25 0.78
C PRO A 426 -22.78 38.42 -0.22
N GLU A 427 -23.13 38.82 -1.44
CA GLU A 427 -22.18 39.15 -2.50
C GLU A 427 -21.36 40.38 -2.10
N LYS A 428 -20.03 40.28 -2.20
CA LYS A 428 -19.06 41.35 -1.97
C LYS A 428 -17.97 41.32 -3.03
N SER A 429 -17.32 42.47 -3.25
CA SER A 429 -16.12 42.55 -4.11
C SER A 429 -14.89 42.09 -3.30
N ILE A 430 -14.73 40.77 -3.17
CA ILE A 430 -13.64 40.13 -2.43
C ILE A 430 -13.12 38.93 -3.21
N GLU A 431 -11.92 38.49 -2.86
CA GLU A 431 -11.36 37.22 -3.31
C GLU A 431 -11.11 36.35 -2.09
N CYS A 432 -11.57 35.10 -2.14
CA CYS A 432 -11.39 34.20 -1.02
C CYS A 432 -9.93 33.76 -0.92
N PRO A 433 -9.36 33.67 0.30
CA PRO A 433 -7.94 33.43 0.48
C PRO A 433 -7.57 32.01 0.06
N PHE A 434 -6.35 31.85 -0.44
CA PHE A 434 -5.67 30.56 -0.50
C PHE A 434 -4.19 30.84 -0.21
N PRO A 435 -3.59 30.22 0.82
CA PRO A 435 -2.19 30.47 1.19
C PRO A 435 -1.23 30.26 0.00
N GLU A 436 -0.30 31.20 -0.18
CA GLU A 436 0.71 31.14 -1.25
C GLU A 436 2.05 30.55 -0.76
N ASP A 437 2.27 30.54 0.56
CA ASP A 437 3.37 29.81 1.16
C ASP A 437 3.22 28.31 0.93
N ARG A 438 4.34 27.60 1.00
CA ARG A 438 4.39 26.14 0.87
C ARG A 438 4.60 25.51 2.22
N LEU A 439 3.95 24.38 2.45
CA LEU A 439 4.18 23.58 3.64
C LEU A 439 5.48 22.77 3.46
N PRO A 440 6.28 22.53 4.52
CA PRO A 440 7.56 21.82 4.40
C PRO A 440 7.46 20.45 3.72
N ILE A 441 6.35 19.73 3.90
CA ILE A 441 6.11 18.43 3.24
C ILE A 441 6.10 18.53 1.70
N GLU A 442 5.79 19.68 1.13
CA GLU A 442 5.78 19.89 -0.32
C GLU A 442 7.18 19.96 -0.92
N ASP A 443 8.20 20.20 -0.10
CA ASP A 443 9.58 20.35 -0.54
C ASP A 443 10.41 19.08 -0.38
N VAL A 444 9.85 18.05 0.26
CA VAL A 444 10.48 16.73 0.36
C VAL A 444 10.76 16.17 -1.03
N LYS A 445 12.04 15.88 -1.29
CA LYS A 445 12.53 15.29 -2.53
C LYS A 445 12.60 13.78 -2.38
N LEU A 446 12.10 13.08 -3.39
CA LEU A 446 12.29 11.64 -3.50
C LEU A 446 13.57 11.33 -4.27
N GLN A 447 14.23 10.25 -3.87
CA GLN A 447 15.39 9.67 -4.52
C GLN A 447 14.93 8.58 -5.48
N THR A 448 15.68 8.37 -6.55
CA THR A 448 15.48 7.20 -7.43
C THR A 448 16.22 6.03 -6.81
N CYS A 449 15.46 5.02 -6.38
CA CYS A 449 15.94 3.79 -5.76
C CYS A 449 15.65 2.60 -6.67
N SER A 450 16.26 1.46 -6.40
CA SER A 450 16.14 0.25 -7.21
C SER A 450 15.71 -0.95 -6.38
N ALA A 451 14.78 -1.75 -6.89
CA ALA A 451 14.41 -3.05 -6.34
C ALA A 451 14.84 -4.15 -7.31
N SER A 452 15.75 -5.02 -6.90
CA SER A 452 16.21 -6.15 -7.71
C SER A 452 15.36 -7.40 -7.46
N SER A 453 14.87 -8.03 -8.54
CA SER A 453 14.08 -9.27 -8.49
C SER A 453 14.86 -10.50 -7.96
N TYR A 454 16.15 -10.31 -7.69
CA TYR A 454 17.04 -11.28 -7.05
C TYR A 454 17.73 -10.58 -5.88
N ALA A 455 17.97 -11.30 -4.79
CA ALA A 455 18.74 -10.79 -3.67
C ALA A 455 20.06 -10.22 -4.18
N SER A 456 20.28 -8.92 -3.98
CA SER A 456 21.61 -8.35 -4.14
C SER A 456 22.41 -8.80 -2.92
N HIS A 457 23.16 -9.90 -3.05
CA HIS A 457 24.25 -10.18 -2.13
C HIS A 457 25.38 -9.21 -2.47
N ALA A 458 25.19 -7.95 -2.08
CA ALA A 458 26.26 -6.97 -2.02
C ALA A 458 26.95 -7.13 -0.66
N ASP A 459 28.18 -7.65 -0.76
CA ASP A 459 29.26 -7.73 0.22
C ASP A 459 29.33 -8.90 1.22
N GLU A 460 30.55 -9.46 1.18
CA GLU A 460 31.27 -10.40 2.05
C GLU A 460 30.78 -11.84 2.19
N GLY A 461 31.19 -12.69 1.22
CA GLY A 461 31.56 -14.09 1.53
C GLY A 461 30.93 -15.19 0.67
N TYR A 462 31.43 -15.40 -0.55
CA TYR A 462 31.28 -16.60 -1.41
C TYR A 462 30.02 -17.49 -1.24
N ASP A 463 28.95 -17.23 -2.01
CA ASP A 463 28.02 -18.28 -2.42
C ASP A 463 28.55 -18.92 -3.72
N ALA A 464 29.28 -20.02 -3.59
CA ALA A 464 29.82 -20.74 -4.74
C ALA A 464 28.69 -21.46 -5.51
N LYS A 465 28.32 -20.97 -6.69
CA LYS A 465 27.57 -21.76 -7.68
C LYS A 465 28.54 -22.72 -8.38
N ALA A 466 28.18 -24.00 -8.47
CA ALA A 466 28.96 -25.00 -9.19
C ALA A 466 28.31 -25.33 -10.53
N LEU A 467 29.12 -25.41 -11.58
CA LEU A 467 28.65 -25.65 -12.94
C LEU A 467 29.09 -27.04 -13.40
N LEU A 468 28.12 -27.90 -13.75
CA LEU A 468 28.34 -29.25 -14.24
C LEU A 468 28.21 -29.27 -15.76
N GLU A 469 29.30 -29.54 -16.47
CA GLU A 469 29.28 -29.76 -17.92
C GLU A 469 29.23 -31.25 -18.22
N ILE A 470 28.21 -31.69 -18.95
CA ILE A 470 28.00 -33.11 -19.28
C ILE A 470 28.94 -33.54 -20.39
N THR A 471 29.86 -34.43 -20.06
CA THR A 471 30.89 -34.91 -20.98
C THR A 471 30.56 -36.26 -21.61
N ARG A 472 29.76 -37.09 -20.92
CA ARG A 472 29.37 -38.42 -21.41
C ARG A 472 28.05 -38.86 -20.78
N ILE A 473 27.24 -39.56 -21.55
CA ILE A 473 26.01 -40.22 -21.09
C ILE A 473 26.12 -41.68 -21.53
N ASN A 474 25.96 -42.62 -20.61
CA ASN A 474 25.92 -44.04 -20.90
C ASN A 474 24.57 -44.62 -20.43
N TYR A 475 23.84 -45.23 -21.34
CA TYR A 475 22.62 -45.99 -21.06
C TYR A 475 23.03 -47.43 -20.77
N LYS A 476 22.63 -47.96 -19.61
CA LYS A 476 23.15 -49.25 -19.13
C LYS A 476 22.36 -50.45 -19.63
N ASP A 477 21.07 -50.25 -19.95
CA ASP A 477 20.11 -51.31 -20.32
C ASP A 477 19.29 -50.86 -21.54
N GLU A 478 18.87 -51.78 -22.42
CA GLU A 478 18.08 -51.50 -23.65
C GLU A 478 16.70 -50.84 -23.38
N VAL A 479 16.33 -50.67 -22.11
CA VAL A 479 15.04 -50.12 -21.66
C VAL A 479 15.18 -48.72 -21.03
N ASP A 480 16.38 -48.11 -21.08
CA ASP A 480 16.64 -46.76 -20.55
C ASP A 480 16.19 -46.58 -19.08
N GLU A 481 16.30 -47.61 -18.23
CA GLU A 481 15.89 -47.52 -16.82
C GLU A 481 17.03 -47.04 -15.89
N ASN A 482 18.28 -47.13 -16.36
CA ASN A 482 19.47 -46.67 -15.64
C ASN A 482 20.40 -45.87 -16.56
N ILE A 483 20.65 -44.60 -16.20
CA ILE A 483 21.54 -43.70 -16.92
C ILE A 483 22.72 -43.33 -16.03
N THR A 484 23.94 -43.40 -16.57
CA THR A 484 25.12 -42.83 -15.92
C THR A 484 25.59 -41.61 -16.69
N ILE A 485 25.60 -40.46 -16.02
CA ILE A 485 26.06 -39.17 -16.57
C ILE A 485 27.43 -38.87 -15.98
N GLN A 486 28.41 -38.61 -16.84
CA GLN A 486 29.73 -38.15 -16.43
C GLN A 486 29.88 -36.67 -16.77
N GLY A 487 30.22 -35.85 -15.77
CA GLY A 487 30.38 -34.41 -15.95
C GLY A 487 31.60 -33.84 -15.24
N LYS A 488 32.08 -32.69 -15.75
CA LYS A 488 33.12 -31.88 -15.13
C LYS A 488 32.47 -30.81 -14.26
N LEU A 489 32.86 -30.75 -12.99
CA LEU A 489 32.40 -29.75 -12.04
C LEU A 489 33.50 -28.71 -11.81
N GLY A 490 33.17 -27.43 -12.00
CA GLY A 490 34.06 -26.29 -11.73
C GLY A 490 33.43 -25.31 -10.74
N LEU A 491 34.27 -24.65 -9.93
CA LEU A 491 33.89 -23.57 -9.03
C LEU A 491 34.08 -22.21 -9.72
N GLY A 492 33.00 -21.41 -9.81
CA GLY A 492 33.03 -20.04 -10.33
C GLY A 492 32.85 -19.92 -11.84
N GLU A 493 32.20 -18.84 -12.28
CA GLU A 493 31.75 -18.64 -13.67
C GLU A 493 32.85 -18.16 -14.64
N GLU A 494 34.03 -17.73 -14.17
CA GLU A 494 34.98 -16.99 -15.03
C GLU A 494 36.35 -17.64 -15.29
N ASN A 495 36.72 -18.78 -14.70
CA ASN A 495 38.02 -19.41 -15.03
C ASN A 495 38.10 -20.93 -14.74
N PRO A 496 37.95 -21.83 -15.74
CA PRO A 496 37.88 -23.28 -15.52
C PRO A 496 39.23 -23.96 -15.23
N SER A 497 40.28 -23.20 -14.92
CA SER A 497 41.66 -23.71 -14.83
C SER A 497 42.10 -24.13 -13.42
N ILE A 498 41.30 -23.88 -12.38
CA ILE A 498 41.66 -24.22 -11.00
C ILE A 498 40.69 -25.29 -10.47
N GLY A 499 41.16 -26.55 -10.47
CA GLY A 499 40.54 -27.66 -9.76
C GLY A 499 39.29 -28.27 -10.41
N ILE A 500 39.46 -28.98 -11.53
CA ILE A 500 38.38 -29.76 -12.15
C ILE A 500 38.24 -31.10 -11.42
N CYS A 501 37.05 -31.38 -10.88
CA CYS A 501 36.65 -32.69 -10.39
C CYS A 501 35.72 -33.35 -11.43
N ILE A 502 36.02 -34.59 -11.83
CA ILE A 502 35.14 -35.37 -12.71
C ILE A 502 34.25 -36.27 -11.85
N TYR A 503 32.94 -36.23 -12.08
CA TYR A 503 31.96 -37.05 -11.36
C TYR A 503 31.19 -37.96 -12.30
N ASN A 504 30.84 -39.15 -11.79
CA ASN A 504 29.79 -40.00 -12.33
C ASN A 504 28.55 -39.84 -11.44
N ILE A 505 27.43 -39.52 -12.07
CA ILE A 505 26.10 -39.47 -11.46
C ILE A 505 25.30 -40.61 -12.06
N THR A 506 24.89 -41.57 -11.25
CA THR A 506 24.02 -42.67 -11.65
C THR A 506 22.59 -42.32 -11.29
N MET A 507 21.69 -42.48 -12.24
CA MET A 507 20.26 -42.22 -12.10
C MET A 507 19.47 -43.47 -12.48
N SER A 508 18.43 -43.76 -11.71
CA SER A 508 17.48 -44.83 -12.01
C SER A 508 16.06 -44.27 -12.13
N LEU A 509 15.30 -44.78 -13.08
CA LEU A 509 13.90 -44.44 -13.25
C LEU A 509 13.04 -45.21 -12.24
N ALA A 510 12.36 -44.50 -11.34
CA ALA A 510 11.43 -45.09 -10.39
C ALA A 510 9.98 -44.74 -10.78
N LYS A 511 9.08 -45.73 -10.78
CA LYS A 511 7.64 -45.48 -10.89
C LYS A 511 7.08 -45.14 -9.51
N LYS A 512 6.99 -43.85 -9.20
CA LYS A 512 6.29 -43.38 -8.00
C LYS A 512 4.93 -42.87 -8.45
N HIS A 513 3.84 -43.41 -7.88
CA HIS A 513 2.47 -42.97 -8.19
C HIS A 513 2.06 -42.96 -9.68
N ASN A 514 2.50 -43.95 -10.47
CA ASN A 514 2.24 -44.06 -11.92
C ASN A 514 2.88 -42.97 -12.81
N GLU A 515 3.78 -42.14 -12.28
CA GLU A 515 4.56 -41.17 -13.06
C GLU A 515 6.05 -41.56 -13.07
N PRO A 516 6.74 -41.47 -14.23
CA PRO A 516 8.16 -41.78 -14.34
C PRO A 516 9.01 -40.67 -13.71
N ALA A 517 9.66 -40.93 -12.58
CA ALA A 517 10.55 -39.97 -11.91
C ALA A 517 11.99 -40.51 -11.84
N TRP A 518 12.96 -39.68 -12.22
CA TRP A 518 14.37 -40.02 -12.18
C TRP A 518 15.00 -39.71 -10.82
N ASN A 519 15.59 -40.72 -10.19
CA ASN A 519 16.28 -40.57 -8.91
C ASN A 519 17.78 -40.77 -9.05
N CYS A 520 18.58 -39.87 -8.48
CA CYS A 520 20.01 -40.04 -8.32
C CYS A 520 20.27 -41.17 -7.30
N THR A 521 20.92 -42.26 -7.73
CA THR A 521 21.21 -43.42 -6.89
C THR A 521 22.66 -43.47 -6.41
N ASP A 522 23.57 -42.83 -7.14
CA ASP A 522 24.98 -42.74 -6.75
C ASP A 522 25.68 -41.51 -7.36
N ILE A 523 26.58 -40.88 -6.61
CA ILE A 523 27.46 -39.80 -7.08
C ILE A 523 28.88 -40.11 -6.62
N SER A 524 29.77 -40.38 -7.57
CA SER A 524 31.16 -40.76 -7.29
C SER A 524 32.16 -39.92 -8.08
N ALA A 525 33.25 -39.51 -7.42
CA ALA A 525 34.35 -38.82 -8.08
C ALA A 525 35.21 -39.82 -8.86
N VAL A 526 35.52 -39.53 -10.13
CA VAL A 526 36.21 -40.42 -11.06
C VAL A 526 37.68 -40.05 -11.22
N SER A 527 38.01 -38.76 -11.26
CA SER A 527 39.39 -38.25 -11.29
C SER A 527 39.45 -36.75 -10.98
N SER A 528 40.61 -36.27 -10.52
CA SER A 528 40.84 -34.86 -10.22
C SER A 528 42.26 -34.44 -10.57
N ASN A 529 42.43 -33.20 -11.03
CA ASN A 529 43.72 -32.48 -10.94
C ASN A 529 43.83 -31.69 -9.62
N ALA A 530 42.77 -31.71 -8.79
CA ALA A 530 42.73 -31.18 -7.43
C ALA A 530 43.06 -32.27 -6.39
N THR A 531 43.38 -31.89 -5.16
CA THR A 531 43.63 -32.86 -4.06
C THR A 531 42.39 -33.74 -3.80
N PRO A 532 42.52 -35.08 -3.65
CA PRO A 532 41.37 -36.00 -3.49
C PRO A 532 40.37 -35.63 -2.38
N LYS A 533 40.84 -34.96 -1.32
CA LYS A 533 40.01 -34.50 -0.20
C LYS A 533 39.01 -33.40 -0.58
N SER A 534 39.31 -32.54 -1.56
CA SER A 534 38.40 -31.43 -1.95
C SER A 534 37.22 -31.93 -2.78
N CYS A 535 37.44 -32.86 -3.73
CA CYS A 535 36.38 -33.43 -4.55
C CYS A 535 35.44 -34.35 -3.73
N SER A 536 35.97 -35.12 -2.78
CA SER A 536 35.13 -35.98 -1.92
C SER A 536 34.29 -35.18 -0.91
N ALA A 537 34.76 -34.01 -0.46
CA ALA A 537 33.99 -33.13 0.42
C ALA A 537 32.81 -32.47 -0.33
N MET A 538 32.98 -32.13 -1.61
CA MET A 538 31.91 -31.64 -2.47
C MET A 538 30.84 -32.71 -2.76
N ALA A 539 31.23 -33.96 -3.02
CA ALA A 539 30.28 -35.05 -3.27
C ALA A 539 29.39 -35.38 -2.06
N LYS A 540 29.94 -35.22 -0.84
CA LYS A 540 29.22 -35.50 0.42
C LYS A 540 28.30 -34.36 0.86
N LYS A 541 28.50 -33.14 0.35
CA LYS A 541 27.55 -32.04 0.53
C LYS A 541 26.42 -32.28 -0.45
N SER A 542 25.30 -32.78 0.05
CA SER A 542 24.06 -33.13 -0.67
C SER A 542 23.79 -32.21 -1.87
N MET A 543 24.23 -32.64 -3.06
CA MET A 543 23.76 -32.09 -4.32
C MET A 543 22.34 -32.61 -4.50
N GLU A 544 21.34 -31.73 -4.45
CA GLU A 544 19.98 -32.11 -4.83
C GLU A 544 19.96 -32.44 -6.32
N CYS A 545 19.26 -33.52 -6.67
CA CYS A 545 19.28 -34.11 -8.00
C CYS A 545 18.78 -33.05 -9.01
N PRO A 546 19.59 -32.64 -10.01
CA PRO A 546 19.37 -31.39 -10.74
C PRO A 546 18.33 -31.46 -11.87
N PHE A 547 17.46 -32.46 -11.83
CA PHE A 547 16.58 -32.80 -12.94
C PHE A 547 15.12 -32.59 -12.51
N PRO A 548 14.42 -31.55 -13.00
CA PRO A 548 12.98 -31.45 -12.84
C PRO A 548 12.28 -32.61 -13.57
N GLU A 549 11.17 -33.09 -13.00
CA GLU A 549 10.55 -34.39 -13.26
C GLU A 549 10.14 -34.71 -14.72
N ASP A 550 10.25 -33.80 -15.70
CA ASP A 550 9.62 -33.99 -17.02
C ASP A 550 10.50 -33.78 -18.28
N LYS A 551 11.84 -33.74 -18.20
CA LYS A 551 12.68 -33.52 -19.41
C LYS A 551 13.91 -34.42 -19.54
N LEU A 552 13.72 -35.57 -20.19
CA LEU A 552 14.72 -36.18 -21.05
C LEU A 552 14.32 -35.97 -22.52
N PRO A 553 15.29 -35.76 -23.44
CA PRO A 553 16.69 -36.13 -23.31
C PRO A 553 17.63 -34.98 -22.94
N ILE A 554 18.62 -35.31 -22.11
CA ILE A 554 19.79 -34.47 -21.82
C ILE A 554 20.85 -34.76 -22.88
N GLU A 555 21.43 -33.73 -23.50
CA GLU A 555 22.45 -33.90 -24.53
C GLU A 555 23.87 -33.65 -24.00
N LYS A 556 24.85 -34.33 -24.60
CA LYS A 556 26.28 -34.10 -24.34
C LYS A 556 26.63 -32.64 -24.63
N GLY A 557 27.31 -31.98 -23.71
CA GLY A 557 27.65 -30.55 -23.78
C GLY A 557 26.67 -29.62 -23.04
N SER A 558 25.56 -30.16 -22.51
CA SER A 558 24.66 -29.39 -21.65
C SER A 558 25.38 -28.94 -20.36
N LYS A 559 25.11 -27.71 -19.93
CA LYS A 559 25.62 -27.11 -18.69
C LYS A 559 24.49 -26.99 -17.69
N LEU A 560 24.67 -27.56 -16.51
CA LEU A 560 23.71 -27.52 -15.40
C LEU A 560 24.28 -26.70 -14.25
N VAL A 561 23.47 -25.79 -13.71
CA VAL A 561 23.82 -25.02 -12.51
C VAL A 561 23.30 -25.79 -11.30
N LEU A 562 24.19 -26.08 -10.36
CA LEU A 562 23.86 -26.88 -9.19
C LEU A 562 23.84 -26.00 -7.94
N PRO A 563 22.74 -25.98 -7.17
CA PRO A 563 22.73 -25.36 -5.86
C PRO A 563 23.61 -26.21 -4.91
N LEU A 564 24.55 -25.58 -4.22
CA LEU A 564 25.28 -26.20 -3.11
C LEU A 564 24.50 -25.92 -1.82
N ALA A 565 24.15 -26.96 -1.05
CA ALA A 565 23.49 -26.78 0.24
C ALA A 565 24.40 -26.01 1.23
N ARG A 566 23.82 -25.03 1.96
CA ARG A 566 24.49 -24.33 3.07
C ARG A 566 24.71 -25.29 4.25
N SER A 567 25.84 -25.15 4.93
CA SER A 567 26.15 -25.87 6.18
C SER A 567 25.39 -25.30 7.36
#